data_AF-A0A140ID85-F1
#
_entry.id   AF-A0A140ID85-F1
#
_cell.length_a   1.000
_cell.length_b   1.000
_cell.length_c   1.000
_cell.angle_alpha   90.00
_cell.angle_beta   90.00
_cell.angle_gamma   90.00
#
_symmetry.space_group_name_H-M   'P 1'
#
loop_
_entity.id
_entity.type
_entity.pdbx_description
1 polymer ?
#
loop_
_entity_poly.entity_id
_entity_poly.type
_entity_poly.pdbx_seq_one_letter_code
_entity_poly.pdbx_strand_id
1 'polypeptide(L)'
;MYPSSIERGFGQHDLAFLTGGGYPEWATPQTESIGALLERLRQLLDIRPGAHLILSSENFYWLSNPTSVRDMLDTLGYTPDSVAVVVYIRRQEDAIESWYNQLVKALGYSASFEQSIDDYDDLWDYEDRLAQWAKVFGRQRVVVRLYADEPDFDVCRDFTALLGISTVELESADCKANPRLVRDLLEFQRVINRLPLPTPEKRRYHKQLIRLSAEAATLGLDDTPLHTKASRCVIRKRYAAGNRFVANTYFGREELFPLDPAGHDDAAPPPPLSPEKLAAIFAWLLMTQPTDTETRNEAFHARKR
;
A
#
# COMPACT_ATOMS: atom_id res chain seq x y z
N MET A 1 15.14 -16.28 -3.13
CA MET A 1 14.88 -15.82 -4.51
C MET A 1 13.60 -15.00 -4.50
N TYR A 2 13.61 -13.85 -5.16
CA TYR A 2 12.43 -13.05 -5.49
C TYR A 2 12.17 -13.17 -7.01
N PRO A 3 11.06 -13.79 -7.46
CA PRO A 3 10.86 -14.11 -8.87
C PRO A 3 10.36 -12.90 -9.65
N SER A 4 11.27 -12.19 -10.32
CA SER A 4 10.95 -11.05 -11.19
C SER A 4 10.12 -11.44 -12.43
N SER A 5 10.09 -12.73 -12.78
CA SER A 5 9.32 -13.24 -13.92
C SER A 5 7.81 -13.02 -13.81
N ILE A 6 7.30 -12.93 -12.59
CA ILE A 6 5.87 -12.73 -12.27
C ILE A 6 5.65 -11.42 -11.51
N GLU A 7 6.64 -10.54 -11.52
CA GLU A 7 6.57 -9.23 -10.88
C GLU A 7 5.89 -8.23 -11.81
N ARG A 8 4.93 -7.47 -11.26
CA ARG A 8 4.27 -6.39 -11.98
C ARG A 8 4.14 -5.20 -11.06
N GLY A 9 4.83 -4.11 -11.38
CA GLY A 9 4.76 -2.89 -10.57
C GLY A 9 5.36 -3.04 -9.17
N PHE A 10 6.48 -3.77 -9.04
CA PHE A 10 7.26 -3.97 -7.81
C PHE A 10 6.72 -5.01 -6.82
N GLY A 11 5.76 -5.84 -7.23
CA GLY A 11 5.21 -6.92 -6.40
C GLY A 11 4.62 -8.06 -7.22
N GLN A 12 4.31 -9.18 -6.56
CA GLN A 12 3.53 -10.28 -7.15
C GLN A 12 2.01 -10.02 -7.01
N HIS A 13 1.56 -8.84 -7.44
CA HIS A 13 0.17 -8.40 -7.28
C HIS A 13 -0.83 -9.33 -7.98
N ASP A 14 -0.46 -9.88 -9.14
CA ASP A 14 -1.34 -10.75 -9.92
C ASP A 14 -1.69 -12.03 -9.16
N LEU A 15 -0.74 -12.61 -8.40
CA LEU A 15 -1.01 -13.76 -7.54
C LEU A 15 -1.96 -13.39 -6.40
N ALA A 16 -1.78 -12.23 -5.77
CA ALA A 16 -2.65 -11.76 -4.70
C ALA A 16 -4.09 -11.55 -5.20
N PHE A 17 -4.27 -10.97 -6.40
CA PHE A 17 -5.57 -10.81 -7.03
C PHE A 17 -6.21 -12.16 -7.39
N LEU A 18 -5.47 -13.04 -8.04
CA LEU A 18 -5.98 -14.34 -8.49
C LEU A 18 -6.35 -15.26 -7.32
N THR A 19 -5.58 -15.23 -6.23
CA THR A 19 -5.92 -15.91 -4.97
C THR A 19 -7.02 -15.20 -4.18
N GLY A 20 -7.41 -13.99 -4.58
CA GLY A 20 -8.53 -13.21 -4.06
C GLY A 20 -9.85 -13.38 -4.82
N GLY A 21 -9.87 -14.20 -5.87
CA GLY A 21 -11.05 -14.38 -6.72
C GLY A 21 -11.05 -13.54 -8.01
N GLY A 22 -9.99 -12.78 -8.29
CA GLY A 22 -9.80 -12.09 -9.56
C GLY A 22 -9.28 -10.66 -9.41
N TYR A 23 -9.21 -9.97 -10.55
CA TYR A 23 -8.73 -8.58 -10.61
C TYR A 23 -9.82 -7.64 -10.11
N PRO A 24 -9.51 -6.68 -9.23
CA PRO A 24 -10.44 -5.61 -8.89
C PRO A 24 -10.66 -4.71 -10.11
N GLU A 25 -11.79 -3.99 -10.14
CA GLU A 25 -12.22 -3.18 -11.31
C GLU A 25 -11.18 -2.14 -11.76
N TRP A 26 -10.37 -1.63 -10.83
CA TRP A 26 -9.34 -0.63 -11.10
C TRP A 26 -8.02 -1.23 -11.62
N ALA A 27 -7.82 -2.54 -11.51
CA ALA A 27 -6.61 -3.20 -11.96
C ALA A 27 -6.76 -3.67 -13.40
N THR A 28 -5.75 -3.44 -14.23
CA THR A 28 -5.68 -4.04 -15.56
C THR A 28 -5.33 -5.53 -15.40
N PRO A 29 -6.17 -6.49 -15.85
CA PRO A 29 -5.83 -7.90 -15.80
C PRO A 29 -4.64 -8.22 -16.69
N GLN A 30 -3.82 -9.19 -16.29
CA GLN A 30 -2.89 -9.85 -17.21
C GLN A 30 -3.59 -11.04 -17.90
N THR A 31 -3.05 -11.49 -19.02
CA THR A 31 -3.73 -12.42 -19.95
C THR A 31 -3.47 -13.91 -19.67
N GLU A 32 -2.43 -14.23 -18.91
CA GLU A 32 -2.07 -15.59 -18.53
C GLU A 32 -2.97 -16.12 -17.39
N SER A 33 -3.17 -17.43 -17.34
CA SER A 33 -3.88 -18.07 -16.23
C SER A 33 -2.98 -18.16 -14.99
N ILE A 34 -3.58 -18.32 -13.80
CA ILE A 34 -2.80 -18.62 -12.59
C ILE A 34 -1.90 -19.86 -12.79
N GLY A 35 -2.39 -20.89 -13.47
CA GLY A 35 -1.62 -22.10 -13.76
C GLY A 35 -0.36 -21.83 -14.60
N ALA A 36 -0.44 -20.94 -15.59
CA ALA A 36 0.73 -20.54 -16.37
C ALA A 36 1.77 -19.78 -15.52
N LEU A 37 1.32 -18.89 -14.63
CA LEU A 37 2.19 -18.19 -13.69
C LEU A 37 2.88 -19.17 -12.72
N LEU A 38 2.15 -20.16 -12.22
CA LEU A 38 2.67 -21.19 -11.31
C LEU A 38 3.65 -22.12 -12.02
N GLU A 39 3.43 -22.45 -13.29
CA GLU A 39 4.37 -23.24 -14.09
C GLU A 39 5.69 -22.50 -14.30
N ARG A 40 5.64 -21.19 -14.57
CA ARG A 40 6.85 -20.35 -14.65
C ARG A 40 7.59 -20.31 -13.30
N LEU A 41 6.87 -20.25 -12.19
CA LEU A 41 7.48 -20.37 -10.86
C LEU A 41 8.12 -21.73 -10.64
N ARG A 42 7.45 -22.82 -11.01
CA ARG A 42 7.99 -24.18 -10.90
C ARG A 42 9.30 -24.33 -11.67
N GLN A 43 9.32 -23.88 -12.93
CA GLN A 43 10.53 -23.90 -13.76
C GLN A 43 11.68 -23.10 -13.13
N LEU A 44 11.39 -21.97 -12.48
CA LEU A 44 12.40 -21.19 -11.75
C LEU A 44 12.93 -21.91 -10.50
N LEU A 45 12.07 -22.65 -9.80
CA LEU A 45 12.47 -23.44 -8.63
C LEU A 45 13.34 -24.64 -9.05
N ASP A 46 13.02 -25.29 -10.16
CA ASP A 46 13.78 -26.43 -10.69
C ASP A 46 15.22 -26.05 -11.07
N ILE A 47 15.43 -24.85 -11.62
CA ILE A 47 16.77 -24.35 -11.96
C ILE A 47 17.54 -23.79 -10.75
N ARG A 48 16.88 -23.56 -9.60
CA ARG A 48 17.51 -23.09 -8.36
C ARG A 48 17.09 -23.97 -7.16
N PRO A 49 17.48 -25.26 -7.16
CA PRO A 49 17.10 -26.17 -6.10
C PRO A 49 17.61 -25.68 -4.74
N GLY A 50 16.75 -25.73 -3.72
CA GLY A 50 17.06 -25.28 -2.36
C GLY A 50 16.93 -23.77 -2.14
N ALA A 51 16.55 -22.97 -3.14
CA ALA A 51 16.27 -21.56 -2.94
C ALA A 51 14.96 -21.35 -2.15
N HIS A 52 14.99 -20.43 -1.18
CA HIS A 52 13.77 -19.93 -0.55
C HIS A 52 12.96 -19.09 -1.54
N LEU A 53 11.67 -19.37 -1.69
CA LEU A 53 10.74 -18.56 -2.49
C LEU A 53 10.22 -17.38 -1.65
N ILE A 54 10.34 -16.17 -2.18
CA ILE A 54 9.77 -14.97 -1.56
C ILE A 54 8.68 -14.44 -2.48
N LEU A 55 7.46 -14.34 -1.96
CA LEU A 55 6.33 -13.66 -2.58
C LEU A 55 5.94 -12.47 -1.71
N SER A 56 5.83 -11.28 -2.30
CA SER A 56 5.51 -10.05 -1.61
C SER A 56 4.53 -9.20 -2.42
N SER A 57 3.51 -8.68 -1.73
CA SER A 57 2.52 -7.76 -2.27
C SER A 57 1.64 -7.27 -1.13
N GLU A 58 1.39 -5.96 -1.06
CA GLU A 58 0.41 -5.39 -0.13
C GLU A 58 -0.99 -6.00 -0.34
N ASN A 59 -1.31 -6.43 -1.56
CA ASN A 59 -2.61 -7.01 -1.89
C ASN A 59 -2.84 -8.38 -1.24
N PHE A 60 -1.79 -9.07 -0.76
CA PHE A 60 -2.01 -10.27 0.05
C PHE A 60 -2.77 -9.93 1.34
N TYR A 61 -2.48 -8.79 1.94
CA TYR A 61 -3.10 -8.39 3.21
C TYR A 61 -4.63 -8.20 3.11
N TRP A 62 -5.13 -7.65 2.01
CA TRP A 62 -6.52 -7.20 1.92
C TRP A 62 -7.36 -7.80 0.79
N LEU A 63 -6.76 -8.24 -0.31
CA LEU A 63 -7.49 -8.81 -1.45
C LEU A 63 -7.40 -10.32 -1.54
N SER A 64 -6.37 -10.94 -0.95
CA SER A 64 -6.19 -12.39 -1.10
C SER A 64 -6.99 -13.19 -0.07
N ASN A 65 -7.30 -14.43 -0.42
CA ASN A 65 -7.81 -15.41 0.53
C ASN A 65 -6.66 -16.32 1.03
N PRO A 66 -6.37 -16.37 2.34
CA PRO A 66 -5.27 -17.20 2.87
C PRO A 66 -5.37 -18.68 2.52
N THR A 67 -6.59 -19.23 2.40
CA THR A 67 -6.82 -20.63 2.01
C THR A 67 -6.44 -20.84 0.54
N SER A 68 -6.83 -19.93 -0.35
CA SER A 68 -6.45 -19.99 -1.77
C SER A 68 -4.94 -19.79 -1.97
N VAL A 69 -4.30 -18.95 -1.14
CA VAL A 69 -2.83 -18.82 -1.12
C VAL A 69 -2.17 -20.14 -0.70
N ARG A 70 -2.69 -20.81 0.34
CA ARG A 70 -2.22 -22.14 0.72
C ARG A 70 -2.37 -23.14 -0.42
N ASP A 71 -3.55 -23.20 -1.05
CA ASP A 71 -3.82 -24.16 -2.13
C ASP A 71 -2.88 -23.91 -3.32
N MET A 72 -2.64 -22.64 -3.65
CA MET A 72 -1.64 -22.24 -4.65
C MET A 72 -0.23 -22.74 -4.27
N LEU A 73 0.20 -22.54 -3.03
CA LEU A 73 1.52 -22.96 -2.55
C LEU A 73 1.66 -24.49 -2.51
N ASP A 74 0.59 -25.22 -2.20
CA ASP A 74 0.55 -26.68 -2.22
C ASP A 74 0.80 -27.24 -3.63
N THR A 75 0.28 -26.59 -4.68
CA THR A 75 0.58 -26.99 -6.08
C THR A 75 2.07 -26.85 -6.44
N LEU A 76 2.79 -25.99 -5.73
CA LEU A 76 4.23 -25.78 -5.87
C LEU A 76 5.04 -26.70 -4.92
N GLY A 77 4.37 -27.54 -4.12
CA GLY A 77 5.00 -28.49 -3.20
C GLY A 77 5.31 -27.92 -1.81
N TYR A 78 4.77 -26.75 -1.47
CA TYR A 78 4.95 -26.15 -0.15
C TYR A 78 3.80 -26.51 0.78
N THR A 79 4.12 -27.20 1.87
CA THR A 79 3.15 -27.46 2.95
C THR A 79 3.01 -26.21 3.84
N PRO A 80 1.88 -26.05 4.58
CA PRO A 80 1.71 -24.91 5.49
C PRO A 80 2.87 -24.73 6.49
N ASP A 81 3.44 -25.83 6.98
CA ASP A 81 4.59 -25.81 7.89
C ASP A 81 5.92 -25.42 7.22
N SER A 82 5.99 -25.37 5.90
CA SER A 82 7.18 -24.89 5.19
C SER A 82 7.12 -23.39 4.86
N VAL A 83 5.99 -22.74 5.14
CA VAL A 83 5.71 -21.35 4.76
C VAL A 83 5.82 -20.45 6.00
N ALA A 84 6.46 -19.29 5.83
CA ALA A 84 6.41 -18.20 6.79
C ALA A 84 5.62 -17.03 6.19
N VAL A 85 4.63 -16.54 6.92
CA VAL A 85 3.82 -15.37 6.55
C VAL A 85 4.40 -14.18 7.31
N VAL A 86 5.01 -13.24 6.59
CA VAL A 86 5.55 -12.02 7.20
C VAL A 86 4.61 -10.87 6.90
N VAL A 87 4.19 -10.14 7.93
CA VAL A 87 3.28 -9.02 7.83
C VAL A 87 3.80 -7.83 8.61
N TYR A 88 3.85 -6.68 7.94
CA TYR A 88 4.19 -5.41 8.54
C TYR A 88 2.91 -4.66 8.86
N ILE A 89 2.69 -4.36 10.14
CA ILE A 89 1.58 -3.53 10.60
C ILE A 89 2.09 -2.16 11.02
N ARG A 90 1.33 -1.13 10.70
CA ARG A 90 1.63 0.26 11.05
C ARG A 90 0.65 0.70 12.14
N ARG A 91 0.96 1.77 12.86
CA ARG A 91 -0.03 2.42 13.74
C ARG A 91 -1.28 2.77 12.91
N GLN A 92 -2.47 2.44 13.42
CA GLN A 92 -3.70 2.52 12.60
C GLN A 92 -3.98 3.92 12.06
N GLU A 93 -3.74 4.97 12.84
CA GLU A 93 -3.93 6.35 12.36
C GLU A 93 -3.08 6.60 11.10
N ASP A 94 -1.80 6.28 11.17
CA ASP A 94 -0.87 6.56 10.07
C ASP A 94 -1.12 5.61 8.87
N ALA A 95 -1.56 4.38 9.15
CA ALA A 95 -1.98 3.42 8.13
C ALA A 95 -3.22 3.90 7.36
N ILE A 96 -4.23 4.40 8.08
CA ILE A 96 -5.47 4.95 7.52
C ILE A 96 -5.17 6.17 6.65
N GLU A 97 -4.35 7.10 7.13
CA GLU A 97 -3.98 8.30 6.37
C GLU A 97 -3.21 7.95 5.09
N SER A 98 -2.26 7.00 5.18
CA SER A 98 -1.53 6.47 4.03
C SER A 98 -2.45 5.75 3.04
N TRP A 99 -3.40 4.97 3.55
CA TRP A 99 -4.37 4.25 2.71
C TRP A 99 -5.31 5.19 2.00
N TYR A 100 -5.86 6.18 2.69
CA TYR A 100 -6.72 7.19 2.08
C TYR A 100 -6.01 7.94 0.95
N ASN A 101 -4.73 8.29 1.14
CA ASN A 101 -3.90 8.84 0.07
C ASN A 101 -3.88 7.93 -1.16
N GLN A 102 -3.67 6.63 -0.96
CA GLN A 102 -3.65 5.64 -2.03
C GLN A 102 -5.02 5.44 -2.68
N LEU A 103 -6.10 5.38 -1.88
CA LEU A 103 -7.49 5.27 -2.35
C LEU A 103 -7.83 6.41 -3.31
N VAL A 104 -7.52 7.65 -2.94
CA VAL A 104 -7.81 8.83 -3.75
C VAL A 104 -6.89 8.90 -4.99
N LYS A 105 -5.59 8.63 -4.83
CA LYS A 105 -4.59 8.72 -5.93
C LYS A 105 -4.76 7.63 -7.00
N ALA A 106 -5.01 6.40 -6.57
CA ALA A 106 -4.89 5.22 -7.41
C ALA A 106 -6.23 4.55 -7.68
N LEU A 107 -7.14 4.52 -6.70
CA LEU A 107 -8.39 3.76 -6.78
C LEU A 107 -9.62 4.60 -7.11
N GLY A 108 -9.46 5.93 -7.25
CA GLY A 108 -10.56 6.81 -7.64
C GLY A 108 -11.57 7.09 -6.52
N TYR A 109 -11.18 6.88 -5.26
CA TYR A 109 -12.04 7.15 -4.12
C TYR A 109 -12.36 8.65 -4.01
N SER A 110 -13.62 8.99 -3.69
CA SER A 110 -14.13 10.37 -3.73
C SER A 110 -14.92 10.80 -2.50
N ALA A 111 -15.16 9.87 -1.57
CA ALA A 111 -15.73 10.13 -0.25
C ALA A 111 -14.69 10.80 0.68
N SER A 112 -15.13 11.32 1.82
CA SER A 112 -14.25 12.06 2.75
C SER A 112 -13.29 11.13 3.49
N PHE A 113 -12.29 11.74 4.14
CA PHE A 113 -11.37 11.01 4.99
C PHE A 113 -12.09 10.29 6.13
N GLU A 114 -13.04 10.95 6.78
CA GLU A 114 -13.83 10.40 7.87
C GLU A 114 -14.67 9.20 7.41
N GLN A 115 -15.26 9.29 6.22
CA GLN A 115 -15.98 8.17 5.62
C GLN A 115 -15.05 6.98 5.36
N SER A 116 -13.80 7.23 4.94
CA SER A 116 -12.84 6.15 4.69
C SER A 116 -12.43 5.38 5.95
N ILE A 117 -12.53 5.99 7.14
CA ILE A 117 -12.28 5.32 8.43
C ILE A 117 -13.31 4.22 8.67
N ASP A 118 -14.56 4.47 8.26
CA ASP A 118 -15.67 3.54 8.44
C ASP A 118 -15.81 2.57 7.26
N ASP A 119 -15.63 3.02 6.01
CA ASP A 119 -15.71 2.17 4.81
C ASP A 119 -14.67 1.04 4.78
N TYR A 120 -13.56 1.21 5.51
CA TYR A 120 -12.43 0.27 5.55
C TYR A 120 -12.05 -0.13 6.98
N ASP A 121 -12.97 -0.06 7.94
CA ASP A 121 -12.65 -0.33 9.34
C ASP A 121 -12.10 -1.75 9.59
N ASP A 122 -12.66 -2.75 8.90
CA ASP A 122 -12.22 -4.15 8.90
C ASP A 122 -10.79 -4.34 8.37
N LEU A 123 -10.26 -3.39 7.59
CA LEU A 123 -8.89 -3.47 7.08
C LEU A 123 -7.85 -3.27 8.20
N TRP A 124 -8.24 -2.58 9.26
CA TRP A 124 -7.35 -2.17 10.36
C TRP A 124 -7.55 -2.97 11.65
N ASP A 125 -8.49 -3.93 11.62
CA ASP A 125 -8.61 -4.95 12.65
C ASP A 125 -7.49 -5.99 12.50
N TYR A 126 -6.33 -5.68 13.09
CA TYR A 126 -5.18 -6.57 13.05
C TYR A 126 -5.43 -7.91 13.73
N GLU A 127 -6.30 -7.98 14.74
CA GLU A 127 -6.61 -9.26 15.38
C GLU A 127 -7.30 -10.18 14.38
N ASP A 128 -8.38 -9.72 13.75
CA ASP A 128 -9.11 -10.54 12.78
C ASP A 128 -8.24 -10.89 11.56
N ARG A 129 -7.55 -9.90 10.98
CA ARG A 129 -6.70 -10.11 9.81
C ARG A 129 -5.61 -11.14 10.07
N LEU A 130 -4.90 -11.04 11.20
CA LEU A 130 -3.86 -12.00 11.55
C LEU A 130 -4.44 -13.37 11.90
N ALA A 131 -5.63 -13.44 12.51
CA ALA A 131 -6.29 -14.70 12.84
C ALA A 131 -6.64 -15.50 11.57
N GLN A 132 -7.05 -14.84 10.48
CA GLN A 132 -7.33 -15.51 9.20
C GLN A 132 -6.09 -16.23 8.65
N TRP A 133 -4.92 -15.59 8.68
CA TRP A 133 -3.66 -16.20 8.27
C TRP A 133 -3.19 -17.28 9.23
N ALA A 134 -3.28 -17.03 10.54
CA ALA A 134 -2.88 -17.98 11.58
C ALA A 134 -3.72 -19.26 11.56
N LYS A 135 -5.01 -19.17 11.19
CA LYS A 135 -5.89 -20.33 11.00
C LYS A 135 -5.42 -21.28 9.91
N VAL A 136 -4.78 -20.75 8.85
CA VAL A 136 -4.37 -21.53 7.68
C VAL A 136 -2.93 -22.03 7.80
N PHE A 137 -2.01 -21.17 8.21
CA PHE A 137 -0.57 -21.48 8.26
C PHE A 137 -0.07 -21.84 9.66
N GLY A 138 -0.90 -21.66 10.68
CA GLY A 138 -0.50 -21.77 12.09
C GLY A 138 0.11 -20.47 12.60
N ARG A 139 -0.23 -20.11 13.84
CA ARG A 139 0.22 -18.85 14.47
C ARG A 139 1.74 -18.71 14.50
N GLN A 140 2.46 -19.79 14.76
CA GLN A 140 3.93 -19.85 14.79
C GLN A 140 4.59 -19.53 13.44
N ARG A 141 3.82 -19.57 12.34
CA ARG A 141 4.27 -19.21 11.00
C ARG A 141 3.96 -17.77 10.62
N VAL A 142 3.17 -17.06 11.43
CA VAL A 142 2.84 -15.65 11.21
C VAL A 142 3.83 -14.77 11.99
N VAL A 143 4.73 -14.13 11.27
CA VAL A 143 5.73 -13.21 11.79
C VAL A 143 5.22 -11.79 11.61
N VAL A 144 4.90 -11.13 12.73
CA VAL A 144 4.38 -9.76 12.73
C VAL A 144 5.52 -8.79 13.02
N ARG A 145 5.68 -7.78 12.16
CA ARG A 145 6.66 -6.69 12.31
C ARG A 145 5.92 -5.36 12.39
N LEU A 146 6.54 -4.39 13.07
CA LEU A 146 6.02 -3.02 13.09
C LEU A 146 6.69 -2.22 11.98
N TYR A 147 5.89 -1.53 11.16
CA TYR A 147 6.36 -0.52 10.24
C TYR A 147 6.52 0.79 11.02
N ALA A 148 7.76 1.27 11.13
CA ALA A 148 8.05 2.55 11.78
C ALA A 148 7.98 3.69 10.76
N ASP A 149 7.33 4.79 11.13
CA ASP A 149 7.26 6.02 10.33
C ASP A 149 8.45 6.95 10.66
N GLU A 150 9.63 6.35 10.81
CA GLU A 150 10.87 7.05 11.10
C GLU A 150 11.66 7.24 9.80
N PRO A 151 12.33 8.39 9.59
CA PRO A 151 13.08 8.66 8.36
C PRO A 151 14.13 7.61 8.02
N ASP A 152 14.68 6.93 9.03
CA ASP A 152 15.73 5.92 8.88
C ASP A 152 15.18 4.48 8.78
N PHE A 153 13.86 4.28 8.89
CA PHE A 153 13.26 2.97 8.75
C PHE A 153 13.12 2.57 7.28
N ASP A 154 13.75 1.45 6.92
CA ASP A 154 13.64 0.84 5.60
C ASP A 154 13.08 -0.58 5.76
N VAL A 155 11.88 -0.80 5.24
CA VAL A 155 11.19 -2.10 5.27
C VAL A 155 11.96 -3.19 4.52
N CYS A 156 12.67 -2.85 3.44
CA CYS A 156 13.50 -3.81 2.69
C CYS A 156 14.70 -4.24 3.54
N ARG A 157 15.31 -3.31 4.25
CA ARG A 157 16.41 -3.59 5.18
C ARG A 157 15.94 -4.45 6.37
N ASP A 158 14.78 -4.12 6.95
CA ASP A 158 14.21 -4.91 8.04
C ASP A 158 13.88 -6.35 7.59
N PHE A 159 13.28 -6.47 6.42
CA PHE A 159 12.90 -7.77 5.85
C PHE A 159 14.11 -8.63 5.48
N THR A 160 15.16 -8.04 4.90
CA THR A 160 16.39 -8.79 4.60
C THR A 160 17.13 -9.22 5.86
N ALA A 161 17.16 -8.36 6.89
CA ALA A 161 17.69 -8.73 8.20
C ALA A 161 16.91 -9.90 8.82
N LEU A 162 15.57 -9.91 8.71
CA LEU A 162 14.73 -11.02 9.15
C LEU A 162 15.10 -12.35 8.46
N LEU A 163 15.45 -12.29 7.18
CA LEU A 163 15.85 -13.47 6.40
C LEU A 163 17.33 -13.84 6.58
N GLY A 164 18.11 -13.05 7.34
CA GLY A 164 19.56 -13.24 7.46
C GLY A 164 20.33 -12.99 6.17
N ILE A 165 19.76 -12.24 5.23
CA ILE A 165 20.37 -11.89 3.94
C ILE A 165 21.18 -10.60 4.13
N SER A 166 22.40 -10.57 3.60
CA SER A 166 23.23 -9.36 3.68
C SER A 166 22.67 -8.26 2.76
N THR A 167 22.57 -7.02 3.25
CA THR A 167 22.04 -5.90 2.46
C THR A 167 22.91 -5.53 1.26
N VAL A 168 24.16 -6.02 1.21
CA VAL A 168 25.11 -5.83 0.10
C VAL A 168 24.67 -6.60 -1.15
N GLU A 169 23.86 -7.66 -0.99
CA GLU A 169 23.33 -8.48 -2.08
C GLU A 169 22.07 -7.88 -2.74
N LEU A 170 21.49 -6.85 -2.12
CA LEU A 170 20.45 -6.07 -2.78
C LEU A 170 21.15 -5.08 -3.70
N GLU A 171 21.04 -5.30 -5.01
CA GLU A 171 21.21 -4.19 -5.96
C GLU A 171 20.34 -3.05 -5.44
N SER A 172 20.93 -1.88 -5.23
CA SER A 172 20.23 -0.69 -4.79
C SER A 172 19.21 -0.31 -5.87
N ALA A 173 18.06 -0.99 -5.87
CA ALA A 173 16.89 -0.50 -6.53
C ALA A 173 16.63 0.84 -5.87
N ASP A 174 16.69 1.91 -6.65
CA ASP A 174 16.20 3.21 -6.22
C ASP A 174 14.76 3.00 -5.72
N CYS A 175 14.60 2.77 -4.40
CA CYS A 175 13.32 2.72 -3.74
C CYS A 175 12.78 4.15 -3.84
N LYS A 176 12.18 4.47 -4.98
CA LYS A 176 11.48 5.73 -5.18
C LYS A 176 10.38 5.75 -4.14
N ALA A 177 10.59 6.54 -3.09
CA ALA A 177 9.57 6.83 -2.10
C ALA A 177 8.29 7.19 -2.85
N ASN A 178 7.19 6.47 -2.59
CA ASN A 178 5.91 6.77 -3.21
C ASN A 178 5.47 8.15 -2.68
N PRO A 179 5.63 9.22 -3.47
CA PRO A 179 5.52 10.55 -2.92
C PRO A 179 4.07 10.80 -2.54
N ARG A 180 3.83 11.19 -1.28
CA ARG A 180 2.52 11.61 -0.81
C ARG A 180 2.09 12.86 -1.58
N LEU A 181 0.79 12.98 -1.86
CA LEU A 181 0.26 14.28 -2.28
C LEU A 181 0.07 15.12 -1.02
N VAL A 182 0.41 16.40 -1.10
CA VAL A 182 0.03 17.31 -0.01
C VAL A 182 -1.48 17.39 0.10
N ARG A 183 -1.99 17.68 1.31
CA ARG A 183 -3.42 17.66 1.62
C ARG A 183 -4.30 18.35 0.58
N ASP A 184 -3.98 19.58 0.19
CA ASP A 184 -4.80 20.33 -0.77
C ASP A 184 -4.81 19.72 -2.18
N LEU A 185 -3.72 19.08 -2.60
CA LEU A 185 -3.65 18.37 -3.89
C LEU A 185 -4.37 17.02 -3.83
N LEU A 186 -4.40 16.38 -2.66
CA LEU A 186 -5.20 15.19 -2.44
C LEU A 186 -6.69 15.53 -2.51
N GLU A 187 -7.11 16.63 -1.89
CA GLU A 187 -8.47 17.15 -1.97
C GLU A 187 -8.85 17.52 -3.41
N PHE A 188 -7.94 18.15 -4.15
CA PHE A 188 -8.11 18.39 -5.59
C PHE A 188 -8.38 17.08 -6.36
N GLN A 189 -7.54 16.07 -6.18
CA GLN A 189 -7.71 14.76 -6.84
C GLN A 189 -9.04 14.09 -6.45
N ARG A 190 -9.44 14.18 -5.18
CA ARG A 190 -10.70 13.64 -4.68
C ARG A 190 -11.92 14.29 -5.34
N VAL A 191 -11.88 15.59 -5.58
CA VAL A 191 -12.91 16.31 -6.35
C VAL A 191 -12.95 15.83 -7.80
N ILE A 192 -11.79 15.68 -8.45
CA ILE A 192 -11.70 15.12 -9.82
C ILE A 192 -12.30 13.70 -9.89
N ASN A 193 -12.11 12.88 -8.85
CA ASN A 193 -12.65 11.52 -8.80
C ASN A 193 -14.19 11.45 -8.86
N ARG A 194 -14.90 12.56 -8.54
CA ARG A 194 -16.37 12.66 -8.65
C ARG A 194 -16.86 12.88 -10.07
N LEU A 195 -15.99 13.26 -11.00
CA LEU A 195 -16.37 13.50 -12.38
C LEU A 195 -16.75 12.19 -13.08
N PRO A 196 -17.70 12.20 -14.03
CA PRO A 196 -18.10 11.02 -14.80
C PRO A 196 -17.08 10.72 -15.91
N LEU A 197 -15.80 10.63 -15.53
CA LEU A 197 -14.67 10.37 -16.41
C LEU A 197 -14.07 8.98 -16.12
N PRO A 198 -13.52 8.30 -17.14
CA PRO A 198 -12.72 7.10 -16.94
C PRO A 198 -11.50 7.34 -16.03
N THR A 199 -11.08 6.32 -15.27
CA THR A 199 -9.92 6.39 -14.37
C THR A 199 -8.62 6.90 -15.03
N PRO A 200 -8.27 6.50 -16.27
CA PRO A 200 -7.09 7.04 -16.95
C PRO A 200 -7.14 8.57 -17.13
N GLU A 201 -8.32 9.12 -17.42
CA GLU A 201 -8.51 10.57 -17.58
C GLU A 201 -8.43 11.29 -16.23
N LYS A 202 -9.03 10.72 -15.19
CA LYS A 202 -8.94 11.25 -13.81
C LYS A 202 -7.50 11.31 -13.29
N ARG A 203 -6.64 10.41 -13.76
CA ARG A 203 -5.23 10.30 -13.37
C ARG A 203 -4.27 11.01 -14.32
N ARG A 204 -4.76 11.70 -15.34
CA ARG A 204 -3.93 12.37 -16.35
C ARG A 204 -2.88 13.30 -15.75
N TYR A 205 -3.21 14.00 -14.67
CA TYR A 205 -2.33 14.97 -14.02
C TYR A 205 -1.53 14.39 -12.84
N HIS A 206 -1.58 13.08 -12.61
CA HIS A 206 -1.00 12.46 -11.41
C HIS A 206 0.48 12.77 -11.19
N LYS A 207 1.33 12.64 -12.23
CA LYS A 207 2.77 12.95 -12.15
C LYS A 207 3.02 14.44 -11.88
N GLN A 208 2.22 15.31 -12.49
CA GLN A 208 2.27 16.75 -12.31
C GLN A 208 1.87 17.14 -10.88
N LEU A 209 0.83 16.54 -10.31
CA LEU A 209 0.45 16.75 -8.91
C LEU A 209 1.52 16.28 -7.92
N ILE A 210 2.20 15.17 -8.22
CA ILE A 210 3.36 14.71 -7.43
C ILE A 210 4.47 15.75 -7.45
N ARG A 211 4.83 16.27 -8.63
CA ARG A 211 5.84 17.33 -8.76
C ARG A 211 5.41 18.59 -8.01
N LEU A 212 4.14 18.98 -8.15
CA LEU A 212 3.57 20.15 -7.48
C LEU A 212 3.60 20.02 -5.95
N SER A 213 3.52 18.80 -5.42
CA SER A 213 3.64 18.56 -3.98
C SER A 213 5.00 19.02 -3.43
N ALA A 214 6.08 18.93 -4.22
CA ALA A 214 7.39 19.44 -3.83
C ALA A 214 7.48 20.97 -3.81
N GLU A 215 6.60 21.66 -4.55
CA GLU A 215 6.53 23.11 -4.66
C GLU A 215 5.34 23.71 -3.87
N ALA A 216 4.59 22.88 -3.14
CA ALA A 216 3.29 23.21 -2.56
C ALA A 216 3.29 24.48 -1.68
N ALA A 217 4.31 24.64 -0.83
CA ALA A 217 4.45 25.78 0.05
C ALA A 217 4.52 27.13 -0.71
N THR A 218 5.09 27.14 -1.91
CA THR A 218 5.21 28.36 -2.74
C THR A 218 3.86 28.85 -3.25
N LEU A 219 2.88 27.94 -3.36
CA LEU A 219 1.52 28.23 -3.80
C LEU A 219 0.54 28.40 -2.62
N GLY A 220 1.05 28.41 -1.38
CA GLY A 220 0.21 28.47 -0.19
C GLY A 220 -0.70 27.24 -0.03
N LEU A 221 -0.31 26.11 -0.61
CA LEU A 221 -1.03 24.85 -0.45
C LEU A 221 -0.71 24.26 0.92
N ASP A 222 -1.76 23.78 1.56
CA ASP A 222 -1.74 23.25 2.91
C ASP A 222 -1.40 21.76 2.90
N ASP A 223 -0.57 21.33 3.86
CA ASP A 223 -0.19 19.94 4.11
C ASP A 223 -0.46 19.52 5.57
N THR A 224 -1.43 20.15 6.22
CA THR A 224 -1.87 19.78 7.57
C THR A 224 -2.38 18.33 7.56
N PRO A 225 -2.04 17.52 8.58
CA PRO A 225 -2.53 16.15 8.70
C PRO A 225 -4.05 16.04 8.59
N LEU A 226 -4.53 14.92 8.05
CA LEU A 226 -5.97 14.69 7.88
C LEU A 226 -6.65 14.33 9.21
N HIS A 227 -5.90 13.71 10.12
CA HIS A 227 -6.40 13.37 11.43
C HIS A 227 -6.57 14.58 12.35
N THR A 228 -7.77 14.70 12.93
CA THR A 228 -8.00 15.50 14.14
C THR A 228 -7.71 14.68 15.38
N LYS A 229 -7.47 15.35 16.52
CA LYS A 229 -7.33 14.67 17.82
C LYS A 229 -8.55 13.77 18.14
N ALA A 230 -9.75 14.24 17.79
CA ALA A 230 -10.98 13.47 17.95
C ALA A 230 -10.96 12.18 17.11
N SER A 231 -10.61 12.24 15.82
CA SER A 231 -10.58 11.04 14.98
C SER A 231 -9.50 10.04 15.43
N ARG A 232 -8.32 10.52 15.87
CA ARG A 232 -7.29 9.65 16.48
C ARG A 232 -7.82 8.94 17.72
N CYS A 233 -8.54 9.64 18.60
CA CYS A 233 -9.14 9.04 19.80
C CYS A 233 -10.16 7.94 19.44
N VAL A 234 -11.00 8.18 18.44
CA VAL A 234 -11.97 7.19 17.95
C VAL A 234 -11.25 5.95 17.43
N ILE A 235 -10.24 6.11 16.58
CA ILE A 235 -9.47 5.00 16.00
C ILE A 235 -8.76 4.19 17.09
N ARG A 236 -8.05 4.86 18.01
CA ARG A 236 -7.37 4.19 19.12
C ARG A 236 -8.34 3.38 19.96
N LYS A 237 -9.49 3.95 20.30
CA LYS A 237 -10.52 3.26 21.08
C LYS A 237 -11.09 2.06 20.32
N ARG A 238 -11.36 2.22 19.02
CA ARG A 238 -11.92 1.17 18.14
C ARG A 238 -11.03 -0.08 18.14
N TYR A 239 -9.72 0.09 17.94
CA TYR A 239 -8.79 -1.03 17.79
C TYR A 239 -8.05 -1.42 19.07
N ALA A 240 -8.32 -0.78 20.22
CA ALA A 240 -7.58 -1.01 21.46
C ALA A 240 -7.59 -2.48 21.92
N ALA A 241 -8.71 -3.18 21.77
CA ALA A 241 -8.83 -4.59 22.18
C ALA A 241 -7.97 -5.50 21.30
N GLY A 242 -8.13 -5.42 19.98
CA GLY A 242 -7.32 -6.19 19.03
C GLY A 242 -5.84 -5.86 19.13
N ASN A 243 -5.49 -4.59 19.32
CA ASN A 243 -4.10 -4.18 19.53
C ASN A 243 -3.49 -4.83 20.77
N ARG A 244 -4.20 -4.89 21.90
CA ARG A 244 -3.72 -5.62 23.10
C ARG A 244 -3.55 -7.10 22.84
N PHE A 245 -4.48 -7.72 22.11
CA PHE A 245 -4.37 -9.13 21.74
C PHE A 245 -3.11 -9.38 20.90
N VAL A 246 -2.89 -8.57 19.86
CA VAL A 246 -1.74 -8.69 18.96
C VAL A 246 -0.43 -8.42 19.72
N ALA A 247 -0.38 -7.40 20.58
CA ALA A 247 0.79 -7.08 21.39
C ALA A 247 1.20 -8.24 22.29
N ASN A 248 0.25 -8.82 23.03
CA ASN A 248 0.52 -9.96 23.90
C ASN A 248 0.92 -11.19 23.10
N THR A 249 0.23 -11.46 21.99
CA THR A 249 0.37 -12.70 21.23
C THR A 249 1.66 -12.77 20.41
N TYR A 250 2.04 -11.66 19.76
CA TYR A 250 3.15 -11.63 18.81
C TYR A 250 4.39 -10.89 19.32
N PHE A 251 4.25 -10.04 20.34
CA PHE A 251 5.35 -9.22 20.88
C PHE A 251 5.65 -9.46 22.36
N GLY A 252 4.80 -10.21 23.08
CA GLY A 252 4.98 -10.47 24.51
C GLY A 252 4.95 -9.21 25.37
N ARG A 253 4.18 -8.20 24.97
CA ARG A 253 4.08 -6.89 25.66
C ARG A 253 2.64 -6.40 25.70
N GLU A 254 2.35 -5.45 26.59
CA GLU A 254 0.97 -4.97 26.80
C GLU A 254 0.47 -4.04 25.68
N GLU A 255 1.33 -3.16 25.17
CA GLU A 255 0.95 -2.15 24.17
C GLU A 255 1.53 -2.44 22.79
N LEU A 256 0.69 -2.40 21.75
CA LEU A 256 1.15 -2.67 20.38
C LEU A 256 1.95 -1.51 19.79
N PHE A 257 1.60 -0.28 20.13
CA PHE A 257 2.28 0.93 19.67
C PHE A 257 2.59 1.80 20.88
N PRO A 258 3.83 2.34 20.99
CA PRO A 258 4.16 3.25 22.08
C PRO A 258 3.31 4.53 21.99
N LEU A 259 3.00 5.16 23.13
CA LEU A 259 2.31 6.45 23.13
C LEU A 259 3.09 7.48 22.31
N ASP A 260 2.36 8.26 21.51
CA ASP A 260 2.94 9.37 20.78
C ASP A 260 3.26 10.53 21.75
N PRO A 261 4.54 10.94 21.90
CA PRO A 261 4.89 12.10 22.71
C PRO A 261 4.46 13.41 22.05
N ALA A 262 4.24 13.44 20.73
CA ALA A 262 3.70 14.59 20.05
C ALA A 262 2.19 14.67 20.32
N GLY A 263 1.81 15.47 21.32
CA GLY A 263 0.43 15.90 21.48
C GLY A 263 -0.01 16.58 20.18
N HIS A 264 -0.87 15.93 19.41
CA HIS A 264 -1.42 16.51 18.20
C HIS A 264 -2.50 17.52 18.61
N ASP A 265 -2.37 18.76 18.13
CA ASP A 265 -3.24 19.87 18.49
C ASP A 265 -4.71 19.60 18.12
N ASP A 266 -5.63 20.24 18.85
CA ASP A 266 -7.07 20.26 18.56
C ASP A 266 -7.38 21.12 17.31
N ALA A 267 -6.71 20.84 16.20
CA ALA A 267 -6.99 21.47 14.93
C ALA A 267 -8.37 21.02 14.44
N ALA A 268 -9.21 21.99 14.09
CA ALA A 268 -10.47 21.73 13.39
C ALA A 268 -10.20 20.97 12.09
N PRO A 269 -11.19 20.19 11.59
CA PRO A 269 -11.08 19.58 10.29
C PRO A 269 -10.67 20.62 9.25
N PRO A 270 -9.73 20.28 8.37
CA PRO A 270 -9.25 21.23 7.38
C PRO A 270 -10.40 21.74 6.49
N PRO A 271 -10.44 23.05 6.16
CA PRO A 271 -11.49 23.57 5.30
C PRO A 271 -11.38 22.96 3.90
N PRO A 272 -12.49 22.90 3.15
CA PRO A 272 -12.45 22.52 1.73
C PRO A 272 -11.50 23.39 0.92
N LEU A 273 -11.03 22.87 -0.20
CA LEU A 273 -10.16 23.60 -1.11
C LEU A 273 -10.84 24.89 -1.60
N SER A 274 -10.20 26.04 -1.35
CA SER A 274 -10.77 27.34 -1.72
C SER A 274 -10.74 27.57 -3.24
N PRO A 275 -11.62 28.43 -3.78
CA PRO A 275 -11.60 28.80 -5.21
C PRO A 275 -10.24 29.35 -5.67
N GLU A 276 -9.55 30.11 -4.83
CA GLU A 276 -8.24 30.69 -5.12
C GLU A 276 -7.17 29.60 -5.25
N LYS A 277 -7.17 28.62 -4.34
CA LYS A 277 -6.26 27.47 -4.39
C LYS A 277 -6.55 26.57 -5.59
N LEU A 278 -7.83 26.34 -5.91
CA LEU A 278 -8.25 25.65 -7.13
C LEU A 278 -7.71 26.34 -8.38
N ALA A 279 -7.88 27.66 -8.48
CA ALA A 279 -7.38 28.45 -9.61
C ALA A 279 -5.85 28.38 -9.72
N ALA A 280 -5.13 28.44 -8.59
CA ALA A 280 -3.68 28.32 -8.56
C ALA A 280 -3.19 26.94 -9.06
N ILE A 281 -3.84 25.85 -8.64
CA ILE A 281 -3.53 24.49 -9.10
C ILE A 281 -3.78 24.36 -10.61
N PHE A 282 -4.95 24.80 -11.10
CA PHE A 282 -5.25 24.78 -12.52
C PHE A 282 -4.28 25.63 -13.35
N ALA A 283 -3.94 26.84 -12.88
CA ALA A 283 -2.97 27.69 -13.54
C ALA A 283 -1.61 27.00 -13.65
N TRP A 284 -1.12 26.39 -12.57
CA TRP A 284 0.14 25.65 -12.58
C TRP A 284 0.09 24.47 -13.56
N LEU A 285 -0.98 23.66 -13.54
CA LEU A 285 -1.16 22.53 -14.47
C LEU A 285 -1.19 22.99 -15.93
N LEU A 286 -1.84 24.12 -16.23
CA LEU A 286 -1.92 24.69 -17.57
C LEU A 286 -0.58 25.25 -18.06
N MET A 287 0.21 25.86 -17.17
CA MET A 287 1.52 26.45 -17.49
C MET A 287 2.63 25.41 -17.61
N THR A 288 2.49 24.27 -16.95
CA THR A 288 3.49 23.19 -16.91
C THR A 288 3.18 22.04 -17.88
N GLN A 289 2.60 22.32 -19.05
CA GLN A 289 2.26 21.27 -20.04
C GLN A 289 3.46 20.33 -20.26
N PRO A 290 3.23 19.01 -20.31
CA PRO A 290 4.30 18.08 -20.62
C PRO A 290 4.89 18.45 -21.99
N THR A 291 6.21 18.63 -22.04
CA THR A 291 6.92 18.75 -23.31
C THR A 291 6.66 17.50 -24.15
N ASP A 292 6.39 17.65 -25.46
CA ASP A 292 6.05 16.59 -26.44
C ASP A 292 6.96 15.34 -26.42
N THR A 293 8.10 15.42 -25.75
CA THR A 293 9.04 14.32 -25.51
C THR A 293 8.52 13.25 -24.55
N GLU A 294 7.70 13.62 -23.55
CA GLU A 294 7.17 12.65 -22.56
C GLU A 294 5.99 11.85 -23.13
N THR A 295 5.11 12.49 -23.90
CA THR A 295 3.96 11.85 -24.58
C THR A 295 4.41 10.81 -25.63
N ARG A 296 5.54 11.03 -26.29
CA ARG A 296 6.14 10.07 -27.24
C ARG A 296 6.69 8.81 -26.56
N ASN A 297 7.26 8.94 -25.37
CA ASN A 297 7.73 7.78 -24.59
C ASN A 297 6.56 6.97 -24.02
N GLU A 298 5.44 7.60 -23.67
CA GLU A 298 4.24 6.90 -23.20
C GLU A 298 3.58 6.05 -24.29
N ALA A 299 3.50 6.54 -25.53
CA ALA A 299 3.03 5.73 -26.67
C ALA A 299 3.96 4.54 -26.99
N PHE A 300 5.26 4.67 -26.69
CA PHE A 300 6.25 3.62 -26.90
C PHE A 300 6.24 2.56 -25.79
N HIS A 301 6.03 2.97 -24.52
CA HIS A 301 5.93 2.04 -23.39
C HIS A 301 4.57 1.36 -23.25
N ALA A 302 3.47 2.01 -23.66
CA ALA A 302 2.14 1.38 -23.72
C ALA A 302 2.05 0.28 -24.79
N ARG A 303 2.93 0.29 -25.80
CA ARG A 303 3.05 -0.77 -26.81
C ARG A 303 3.95 -1.95 -26.40
N LYS A 304 4.63 -1.84 -25.26
CA LYS A 304 5.57 -2.85 -24.75
C LYS A 304 5.16 -3.45 -23.38
N ARG A 305 3.95 -3.18 -22.91
CA ARG A 305 3.36 -3.81 -21.73
C ARG A 305 2.17 -4.65 -22.13
#